data_AF-A0A351JUD1-F1
#
_entry.id   AF-A0A351JUD1-F1
#
_cell.length_a   1.000
_cell.length_b   1.000
_cell.length_c   1.000
_cell.angle_alpha   90.00
_cell.angle_beta   90.00
_cell.angle_gamma   90.00
#
_symmetry.space_group_name_H-M   'P 1'
#
loop_
_entity.id
_entity.type
_entity.pdbx_description
1 polymer ?
#
loop_
_entity_poly.entity_id
_entity_poly.type
_entity_poly.pdbx_seq_one_letter_code
_entity_poly.pdbx_strand_id
1 'polypeptide(L)'
;MYKVYINTAKRYQTKLVLTKGDKILEEKTGDFDIVSTMAELFAKYTIDPKDVMMDYFTGPGESFTGLKIGSSIANTFNFAVGKMTSKEIKLPNYGREPNISKRKAS
;
A
#
# COMPACT_ATOMS: atom_id res chain seq x y z
N MET A 1 -3.22 -4.46 18.35
CA MET A 1 -2.43 -3.82 17.27
C MET A 1 -3.27 -3.80 16.00
N TYR A 2 -3.31 -2.66 15.31
CA TYR A 2 -4.03 -2.50 14.06
C TYR A 2 -3.14 -2.88 12.87
N LYS A 3 -3.73 -3.46 11.83
CA LYS A 3 -3.03 -3.72 10.57
C LYS A 3 -3.82 -3.10 9.43
N VAL A 4 -3.12 -2.44 8.52
CA VAL A 4 -3.68 -1.96 7.26
C VAL A 4 -2.99 -2.71 6.13
N TYR A 5 -3.77 -3.45 5.35
CA TYR A 5 -3.29 -4.11 4.14
C TYR A 5 -3.76 -3.35 2.91
N ILE A 6 -2.84 -3.06 1.99
CA ILE A 6 -3.15 -2.42 0.71
C ILE A 6 -2.77 -3.28 -0.48
N ASN A 7 -3.62 -3.30 -1.51
CA ASN A 7 -3.31 -3.91 -2.79
C ASN A 7 -3.65 -2.93 -3.93
N THR A 8 -2.60 -2.56 -4.67
CA THR A 8 -2.62 -1.59 -5.77
C THR A 8 -2.16 -2.22 -7.08
N ALA A 9 -2.15 -3.55 -7.17
CA ALA A 9 -1.63 -4.28 -8.33
C ALA A 9 -2.42 -4.04 -9.62
N LYS A 10 -3.69 -3.60 -9.52
CA LYS A 10 -4.59 -3.37 -10.65
C LYS A 10 -4.91 -1.89 -10.78
N ARG A 11 -5.02 -1.43 -12.03
CA ARG A 11 -5.36 -0.04 -12.33
C ARG A 11 -6.82 0.23 -11.96
N TYR A 12 -7.08 1.36 -11.31
CA TYR A 12 -8.44 1.76 -10.85
C TYR A 12 -9.11 0.76 -9.88
N GLN A 13 -8.34 -0.17 -9.32
CA GLN A 13 -8.83 -1.16 -8.37
C GLN A 13 -7.84 -1.26 -7.21
N THR A 14 -7.91 -0.28 -6.33
CA THR A 14 -7.24 -0.26 -5.05
C THR A 14 -8.09 -1.04 -4.04
N LYS A 15 -7.46 -1.92 -3.27
CA LYS A 15 -8.06 -2.57 -2.11
C LYS A 15 -7.34 -2.12 -0.85
N LEU A 16 -8.11 -1.80 0.19
CA LEU A 16 -7.63 -1.48 1.53
C LEU A 16 -8.43 -2.28 2.55
N VAL A 17 -7.73 -2.95 3.47
CA VAL A 17 -8.34 -3.70 4.58
C VAL A 17 -7.73 -3.22 5.89
N LEU A 18 -8.58 -2.77 6.81
CA LEU A 18 -8.20 -2.44 8.19
C LEU A 18 -8.63 -3.58 9.11
N THR A 19 -7.69 -4.13 9.87
CA THR A 19 -7.97 -5.16 10.87
C THR A 19 -7.45 -4.79 12.26
N LYS A 20 -8.06 -5.37 13.29
CA LYS A 20 -7.59 -5.32 14.69
C LYS A 20 -7.56 -6.73 15.24
N GLY A 21 -6.37 -7.30 15.36
CA GLY A 21 -6.23 -8.75 15.56
C GLY A 21 -6.80 -9.50 14.35
N ASP A 22 -7.67 -10.48 14.60
CA ASP A 22 -8.30 -11.29 13.55
C ASP A 22 -9.60 -10.69 13.01
N LYS A 23 -10.05 -9.55 13.56
CA LYS A 23 -11.29 -8.90 13.16
C LYS A 23 -11.05 -7.87 12.05
N ILE A 24 -11.78 -7.99 10.95
CA ILE A 24 -11.88 -6.94 9.92
C ILE A 24 -12.77 -5.82 10.45
N LEU A 25 -12.26 -4.60 10.45
CA LEU A 25 -13.00 -3.40 10.84
C LEU A 25 -13.59 -2.68 9.64
N GLU A 26 -12.85 -2.65 8.54
CA GLU A 26 -13.26 -2.02 7.28
C GLU A 26 -12.56 -2.70 6.10
N GLU A 27 -13.28 -2.81 4.98
CA GLU A 27 -12.74 -3.23 3.69
C GLU A 27 -13.29 -2.30 2.60
N LYS A 28 -12.40 -1.67 1.83
CA LYS A 28 -12.74 -0.83 0.68
C LYS A 28 -12.06 -1.37 -0.56
N THR A 29 -12.80 -1.48 -1.66
CA THR A 29 -12.28 -1.83 -2.98
C THR A 29 -12.87 -0.89 -4.03
N GLY A 30 -12.03 -0.33 -4.90
CA GLY A 30 -12.47 0.58 -5.96
C GLY A 30 -11.36 1.53 -6.40
N ASP A 31 -11.74 2.62 -7.07
CA ASP A 31 -10.82 3.69 -7.43
C ASP A 31 -10.87 4.79 -6.39
N PHE A 32 -9.86 4.86 -5.53
CA PHE A 32 -9.76 5.85 -4.45
C PHE A 32 -8.30 6.15 -4.10
N ASP A 33 -8.08 7.32 -3.50
CA ASP A 33 -6.80 7.70 -2.93
C ASP A 33 -6.60 7.03 -1.55
N ILE A 34 -5.48 6.32 -1.40
CA ILE A 34 -5.18 5.55 -0.19
C ILE A 34 -4.94 6.46 1.01
N VAL A 35 -4.25 7.58 0.81
CA VAL A 35 -3.79 8.44 1.90
C VAL A 35 -4.97 9.14 2.55
N SER A 36 -5.87 9.73 1.75
CA SER A 36 -7.11 10.33 2.25
C SER A 36 -8.00 9.29 2.95
N THR A 37 -8.15 8.10 2.33
CA THR A 37 -8.94 7.01 2.92
C THR A 37 -8.37 6.55 4.27
N MET A 38 -7.06 6.44 4.41
CA MET A 38 -6.45 6.10 5.70
C MET A 38 -6.69 7.19 6.76
N ALA A 39 -6.57 8.47 6.40
CA ALA A 39 -6.83 9.58 7.31
C ALA A 39 -8.27 9.55 7.84
N GLU A 40 -9.25 9.30 6.96
CA GLU A 40 -10.65 9.11 7.34
C GLU A 40 -10.84 7.92 8.29
N LEU A 41 -10.19 6.78 8.01
CA LEU A 41 -10.30 5.59 8.85
C LEU A 41 -9.67 5.80 10.23
N PHE A 42 -8.52 6.45 10.29
CA PHE A 42 -7.85 6.71 11.57
C PHE A 42 -8.67 7.68 12.43
N ALA A 43 -9.31 8.68 11.81
CA ALA A 43 -10.26 9.55 12.50
C ALA A 43 -11.50 8.77 12.98
N LYS A 44 -12.14 7.99 12.09
CA LYS A 44 -13.35 7.21 12.38
C LYS A 44 -13.17 6.23 13.55
N TYR A 45 -12.02 5.57 13.63
CA TYR A 45 -11.73 4.56 14.65
C TYR A 45 -10.84 5.09 15.79
N THR A 46 -10.52 6.38 15.81
CA THR A 46 -9.63 7.02 16.80
C THR A 46 -8.31 6.26 16.97
N ILE A 47 -7.66 5.96 15.85
CA ILE A 47 -6.42 5.17 15.79
C ILE A 47 -5.21 6.10 15.83
N ASP A 48 -4.29 5.87 16.77
CA ASP A 48 -2.96 6.47 16.74
C ASP A 48 -2.11 5.78 15.65
N PRO A 49 -1.48 6.54 14.72
CA PRO A 49 -0.58 5.96 13.71
C PRO A 49 0.48 5.00 14.27
N LYS A 50 0.97 5.21 15.50
CA LYS A 50 1.98 4.34 16.14
C LYS A 50 1.49 2.93 16.46
N ASP A 51 0.16 2.73 16.51
CA ASP A 51 -0.47 1.44 16.79
C ASP A 51 -0.79 0.63 15.53
N VAL A 52 -0.47 1.19 14.36
CA VAL A 52 -0.71 0.61 13.05
C VAL A 52 0.58 0.00 12.51
N MET A 53 0.46 -1.17 11.89
CA MET A 53 1.45 -1.69 10.97
C MET A 53 0.83 -1.83 9.59
N MET A 54 1.50 -1.29 8.59
CA MET A 54 1.09 -1.42 7.21
C MET A 54 1.71 -2.65 6.57
N ASP A 55 0.92 -3.33 5.76
CA ASP A 55 1.37 -4.37 4.85
C ASP A 55 0.81 -4.10 3.46
N TYR A 56 1.45 -4.67 2.45
CA TYR A 56 1.05 -4.43 1.07
C TYR A 56 1.27 -5.65 0.21
N PHE A 57 0.48 -5.74 -0.86
CA PHE A 57 0.70 -6.76 -1.87
C PHE A 57 2.03 -6.50 -2.58
N THR A 58 3.00 -7.39 -2.40
CA THR A 58 4.35 -7.22 -2.95
C THR A 58 4.41 -7.40 -4.46
N GLY A 59 3.41 -8.00 -5.08
CA GLY A 59 3.44 -8.36 -6.50
C GLY A 59 3.72 -9.85 -6.74
N PRO A 60 3.72 -10.29 -8.01
CA PRO A 60 3.61 -9.47 -9.23
C PRO A 60 2.19 -8.93 -9.47
N GLY A 61 2.08 -7.88 -10.28
CA GLY A 61 0.83 -7.20 -10.58
C GLY A 61 0.83 -6.55 -11.96
N GLU A 62 -0.35 -6.17 -12.45
CA GLU A 62 -0.54 -5.57 -13.78
C GLU A 62 -0.08 -4.11 -13.85
N SER A 63 0.00 -3.42 -12.71
CA SER A 63 0.35 -2.01 -12.61
C SER A 63 1.69 -1.79 -11.92
N PHE A 64 2.74 -1.49 -12.70
CA PHE A 64 4.04 -1.09 -12.16
C PHE A 64 3.93 0.12 -11.22
N THR A 65 3.23 1.17 -11.67
CA THR A 65 3.01 2.38 -10.89
C THR A 65 2.22 2.09 -9.62
N GLY A 66 1.20 1.24 -9.70
CA GLY A 66 0.39 0.85 -8.55
C GLY A 66 1.23 0.14 -7.49
N LEU A 67 2.03 -0.86 -7.87
CA LEU A 67 2.94 -1.57 -6.96
C LEU A 67 3.96 -0.61 -6.31
N LYS A 68 4.50 0.35 -7.07
CA LYS A 68 5.39 1.37 -6.53
C LYS A 68 4.69 2.26 -5.51
N ILE A 69 3.47 2.70 -5.77
CA ILE A 69 2.67 3.49 -4.82
C ILE A 69 2.42 2.71 -3.54
N GLY A 70 1.90 1.48 -3.64
CA GLY A 70 1.56 0.67 -2.47
C GLY A 70 2.77 0.39 -1.57
N SER A 71 3.87 -0.07 -2.17
CA SER A 71 5.12 -0.29 -1.43
C SER A 71 5.66 1.00 -0.80
N SER A 72 5.63 2.12 -1.52
CA SER A 72 6.13 3.40 -1.00
C SER A 72 5.34 3.88 0.21
N ILE A 73 4.01 3.79 0.17
CA ILE A 73 3.13 4.18 1.29
C ILE A 73 3.43 3.31 2.50
N ALA A 74 3.39 1.98 2.36
CA ALA A 74 3.54 1.07 3.49
C ALA A 74 4.95 1.14 4.11
N ASN A 75 6.00 1.17 3.30
CA ASN A 75 7.38 1.29 3.79
C ASN A 75 7.61 2.63 4.50
N THR A 76 7.20 3.73 3.88
CA THR A 76 7.41 5.07 4.46
C THR A 76 6.62 5.23 5.75
N PHE A 77 5.38 4.74 5.80
CA PHE A 77 4.58 4.76 7.02
C PHE A 77 5.27 3.97 8.15
N ASN A 78 5.60 2.70 7.90
CA ASN A 78 6.23 1.84 8.91
C ASN A 78 7.58 2.40 9.39
N PHE A 79 8.36 2.99 8.48
CA PHE A 79 9.61 3.66 8.83
C PHE A 79 9.36 4.89 9.72
N ALA A 80 8.42 5.76 9.33
CA ALA A 80 8.09 6.99 10.06
C ALA A 80 7.56 6.72 11.48
N VAL A 81 6.80 5.64 11.68
CA VAL A 81 6.29 5.25 13.01
C VAL A 81 7.24 4.34 13.79
N GLY A 82 8.46 4.10 13.29
CA GLY A 82 9.49 3.31 13.96
C GLY A 82 9.22 1.80 14.03
N LYS A 83 8.38 1.27 13.14
CA LYS A 83 8.06 -0.17 13.01
C LYS A 83 8.99 -0.90 12.02
N MET A 84 9.80 -0.16 11.28
CA MET A 84 10.70 -0.67 10.26
C MET A 84 11.96 0.18 10.21
N THR A 85 13.10 -0.45 10.00
CA THR A 85 14.39 0.22 9.72
C THR A 85 14.67 0.31 8.22
N SER A 86 15.63 1.12 7.81
CA SER A 86 16.02 1.25 6.40
C SER A 86 16.49 -0.06 5.76
N LYS A 87 17.00 -1.01 6.55
CA LYS A 87 17.44 -2.33 6.10
C LYS A 87 16.29 -3.30 5.81
N GLU A 88 15.11 -3.01 6.35
CA GLU A 88 13.92 -3.87 6.25
C GLU A 88 12.94 -3.39 5.17
N ILE A 89 13.29 -2.32 4.45
CA ILE A 89 12.51 -1.81 3.32
C ILE A 89 12.37 -2.92 2.27
N LYS A 90 11.13 -3.33 2.03
CA LYS A 90 10.81 -4.34 1.03
C LYS A 90 10.57 -3.66 -0.32
N LEU A 91 11.18 -4.17 -1.37
CA LEU A 91 10.92 -3.68 -2.72
C LEU A 91 9.72 -4.43 -3.32
N PRO A 92 8.86 -3.75 -4.11
CA PRO A 92 7.82 -4.44 -4.86
C PRO A 92 8.44 -5.37 -5.91
N ASN A 93 7.87 -6.55 -6.03
CA ASN A 93 8.12 -7.49 -7.11
C ASN A 93 7.30 -7.07 -8.34
N TYR A 94 7.94 -6.38 -9.27
CA TYR A 94 7.29 -5.96 -10.53
C TYR A 94 7.10 -7.12 -11.52
N GLY A 95 7.62 -8.31 -11.23
CA GLY A 95 7.60 -9.43 -12.16
C GLY A 95 8.65 -9.28 -13.26
N ARG A 96 8.21 -8.98 -14.49
CA ARG A 96 9.07 -8.88 -15.67
C ARG A 96 9.60 -7.47 -15.85
N GLU A 97 10.71 -7.32 -16.58
CA GLU A 97 11.24 -5.99 -16.94
C GLU A 97 10.17 -5.15 -17.66
N PRO A 98 10.15 -3.82 -17.46
CA PRO A 98 9.21 -2.94 -18.16
C PRO A 98 9.33 -3.14 -19.68
N ASN A 99 8.21 -3.17 -20.39
CA ASN A 99 8.19 -3.06 -21.85
C ASN A 99 8.62 -1.63 -22.25
N ILE A 100 9.92 -1.35 -22.24
CA ILE A 100 10.50 -0.12 -22.75
C ILE A 100 10.43 -0.19 -24.28
N SER A 101 9.37 0.35 -24.88
CA SER A 101 9.35 0.56 -26.32
C SER A 101 10.27 1.73 -26.66
N LYS A 102 11.17 1.55 -27.64
CA LYS A 102 11.97 2.65 -28.17
C LYS A 102 11.01 3.73 -28.69
N ARG A 103 11.17 4.96 -28.18
CA ARG A 103 10.44 6.15 -28.66
C ARG A 103 10.59 6.20 -30.18
N LYS A 104 9.49 6.24 -30.94
CA LYS A 104 9.55 6.46 -32.40
C LYS A 104 10.37 7.72 -32.65
N ALA A 105 11.49 7.59 -33.35
CA ALA A 105 12.20 8.75 -33.87
C ALA A 105 11.24 9.48 -34.81
N SER A 106 10.89 10.71 -34.44
CA SER A 106 10.23 11.70 -35.28
C SER A 106 11.15 12.11 -36.43
#